data_AF-A0A537EBX4-F1
#
_entry.id   AF-A0A537EBX4-F1
#
_cell.length_a   1.000
_cell.length_b   1.000
_cell.length_c   1.000
_cell.angle_alpha   90.00
_cell.angle_beta   90.00
_cell.angle_gamma   90.00
#
_symmetry.space_group_name_H-M   'P 1'
#
loop_
_entity.id
_entity.type
_entity.pdbx_description
1 polymer ?
#
loop_
_entity_poly.entity_id
_entity_poly.type
_entity_poly.pdbx_seq_one_letter_code
_entity_poly.pdbx_strand_id
1 'polypeptide(L)'
;MKLKPILAGRLRVGAVALCLLLLLGWLGPARTSGVLENRLGPTSVASWNQSVSCSATIVAISTVLGSAYPSQSLQGSRYQINGSAGGVPYKRALSPPCSLANVNGQTVSTFVEVDNLTLQNYFYETRDCSADYWPINGGGPFGETMCDSTGDVYESASSSGFIHVEIDQDWMVKGYCGPASNNCNNNTIAQVPMPCTIPIPCASNVRINIQGFVYWDPEGQWEIHPFTAWELATGGSNGGSNGGSGGSNNGSGGSNGACSFCLGLPPLSFSFWLLILGGSVGLLGSLGLVTARARARLRHAKERLRKNETPRLNG
;
A
#
# COMPACT_ATOMS: atom_id res chain seq x y z
N MET A 1 -35.27 -1.35 67.20
CA MET A 1 -34.55 -2.27 66.30
C MET A 1 -34.10 -1.50 65.05
N LYS A 2 -32.79 -1.26 64.88
CA LYS A 2 -32.22 -0.52 63.74
C LYS A 2 -31.50 -1.53 62.82
N LEU A 3 -32.06 -1.79 61.63
CA LEU A 3 -31.34 -2.50 60.56
C LEU A 3 -30.58 -1.49 59.71
N LYS A 4 -29.24 -1.63 59.65
CA LYS A 4 -28.32 -0.82 58.84
C LYS A 4 -28.44 -1.14 57.34
N PRO A 5 -28.39 -0.14 56.44
CA PRO A 5 -28.30 -0.39 55.01
C PRO A 5 -26.81 -0.45 54.59
N ILE A 6 -26.21 -1.65 54.62
CA ILE A 6 -24.82 -1.85 54.16
C ILE A 6 -24.75 -2.54 52.78
N LEU A 7 -25.87 -3.03 52.24
CA LEU A 7 -25.84 -3.92 51.08
C LEU A 7 -25.77 -3.24 49.70
N ALA A 8 -26.13 -1.96 49.57
CA ALA A 8 -26.20 -1.30 48.26
C ALA A 8 -24.85 -0.77 47.73
N GLY A 9 -23.85 -0.59 48.60
CA GLY A 9 -22.51 -0.10 48.23
C GLY A 9 -21.57 -1.18 47.70
N ARG A 10 -21.71 -2.42 48.20
CA ARG A 10 -20.80 -3.54 47.86
C ARG A 10 -21.06 -4.13 46.46
N LEU A 11 -22.31 -4.09 45.98
CA LEU A 11 -22.65 -4.62 44.64
C LEU A 11 -22.10 -3.76 43.49
N ARG A 12 -21.94 -2.44 43.69
CA ARG A 12 -21.46 -1.51 42.65
C ARG A 12 -19.94 -1.51 42.52
N VAL A 13 -19.22 -1.73 43.61
CA VAL A 13 -17.75 -1.86 43.59
C VAL A 13 -17.35 -3.20 42.97
N GLY A 14 -18.11 -4.28 43.24
CA GLY A 14 -17.88 -5.59 42.62
C GLY A 14 -18.05 -5.58 41.10
N ALA A 15 -19.08 -4.92 40.57
CA ALA A 15 -19.32 -4.85 39.12
C ALA A 15 -18.27 -3.99 38.38
N VAL A 16 -17.80 -2.90 39.00
CA VAL A 16 -16.77 -2.04 38.41
C VAL A 16 -15.39 -2.71 38.48
N ALA A 17 -15.09 -3.43 39.57
CA ALA A 17 -13.87 -4.23 39.68
C ALA A 17 -13.85 -5.41 38.69
N LEU A 18 -15.00 -6.05 38.45
CA LEU A 18 -15.12 -7.12 37.45
C LEU A 18 -14.97 -6.60 36.02
N CYS A 19 -15.54 -5.43 35.68
CA CYS A 19 -15.31 -4.78 34.38
C CYS A 19 -13.85 -4.33 34.18
N LEU A 20 -13.20 -3.81 35.23
CA LEU A 20 -11.77 -3.44 35.18
C LEU A 20 -10.86 -4.67 35.07
N LEU A 21 -11.19 -5.78 35.74
CA LEU A 21 -10.45 -7.04 35.62
C LEU A 21 -10.67 -7.72 34.25
N LEU A 22 -11.84 -7.55 33.63
CA LEU A 22 -12.10 -8.00 32.25
C LEU A 22 -11.38 -7.12 31.21
N LEU A 23 -11.25 -5.80 31.46
CA LEU A 23 -10.46 -4.88 30.63
C LEU A 23 -8.94 -5.07 30.81
N LEU A 24 -8.48 -5.37 32.02
CA LEU A 24 -7.07 -5.67 32.31
C LEU A 24 -6.66 -7.09 31.90
N GLY A 25 -7.60 -8.04 31.84
CA GLY A 25 -7.36 -9.39 31.30
C GLY A 25 -7.15 -9.42 29.78
N TRP A 26 -7.51 -8.36 29.07
CA TRP A 26 -7.16 -8.12 27.66
C TRP A 26 -5.82 -7.39 27.47
N LEU A 27 -5.26 -6.84 28.56
CA LEU A 27 -3.90 -6.32 28.63
C LEU A 27 -2.94 -7.36 29.23
N GLY A 28 -3.13 -8.63 28.89
CA GLY A 28 -2.03 -9.59 29.00
C GLY A 28 -0.83 -9.05 28.22
N PRO A 29 0.42 -9.38 28.59
CA PRO A 29 1.54 -9.14 27.67
C PRO A 29 1.08 -9.73 26.35
N ALA A 30 1.13 -8.95 25.28
CA ALA A 30 0.94 -9.48 23.95
C ALA A 30 1.87 -10.68 23.89
N ARG A 31 1.30 -11.89 24.02
CA ARG A 31 2.01 -13.08 23.60
C ARG A 31 2.15 -12.79 22.13
N THR A 32 3.34 -12.36 21.76
CA THR A 32 3.84 -12.56 20.43
C THR A 32 3.65 -14.05 20.23
N SER A 33 2.50 -14.44 19.69
CA SER A 33 2.46 -15.59 18.83
C SER A 33 3.53 -15.25 17.82
N GLY A 34 4.74 -15.75 18.08
CA GLY A 34 5.68 -16.06 17.04
C GLY A 34 4.95 -17.10 16.20
N VAL A 35 3.99 -16.62 15.40
CA VAL A 35 3.96 -17.00 14.01
C VAL A 35 5.42 -16.77 13.64
N LEU A 36 6.16 -17.86 13.48
CA LEU A 36 7.19 -17.84 12.47
C LEU A 36 6.41 -17.44 11.23
N GLU A 37 6.30 -16.13 11.02
CA GLU A 37 6.19 -15.56 9.73
C GLU A 37 7.42 -16.15 9.10
N ASN A 38 7.21 -17.21 8.33
CA ASN A 38 8.12 -17.53 7.26
C ASN A 38 8.19 -16.17 6.56
N ARG A 39 9.23 -15.39 6.88
CA ARG A 39 9.64 -14.26 6.08
C ARG A 39 10.02 -14.93 4.78
N LEU A 40 9.03 -15.19 3.95
CA LEU A 40 9.22 -15.26 2.53
C LEU A 40 9.96 -13.96 2.27
N GLY A 41 11.27 -14.09 2.02
CA GLY A 41 12.03 -12.96 1.54
C GLY A 41 11.31 -12.36 0.35
N PRO A 42 11.58 -11.09 0.01
CA PRO A 42 11.06 -10.52 -1.22
C PRO A 42 11.12 -11.54 -2.35
N THR A 43 9.96 -11.87 -2.94
CA THR A 43 9.91 -12.81 -4.06
C THR A 43 10.76 -12.23 -5.17
N SER A 44 11.79 -12.97 -5.55
CA SER A 44 12.69 -12.57 -6.62
C SER A 44 12.34 -13.30 -7.90
N VAL A 45 12.27 -12.54 -8.99
CA VAL A 45 11.95 -13.03 -10.33
C VAL A 45 13.01 -12.58 -11.32
N ALA A 46 13.18 -13.33 -12.40
CA ALA A 46 14.17 -13.00 -13.43
C ALA A 46 13.77 -11.72 -14.16
N SER A 47 14.75 -10.97 -14.66
CA SER A 47 14.44 -9.86 -15.57
C SER A 47 13.84 -10.38 -16.88
N TRP A 48 12.80 -9.71 -17.36
CA TRP A 48 12.26 -9.93 -18.70
C TRP A 48 13.15 -9.31 -19.78
N ASN A 49 14.01 -8.35 -19.42
CA ASN A 49 14.96 -7.73 -20.34
C ASN A 49 16.36 -8.35 -20.18
N GLN A 50 16.85 -9.03 -21.22
CA GLN A 50 18.17 -9.67 -21.22
C GLN A 50 19.34 -8.69 -21.05
N SER A 51 19.10 -7.40 -21.25
CA SER A 51 20.10 -6.33 -21.01
C SER A 51 20.23 -5.97 -19.53
N VAL A 52 19.31 -6.46 -18.68
CA VAL A 52 19.34 -6.29 -17.23
C VAL A 52 19.82 -7.59 -16.58
N SER A 53 20.95 -7.52 -15.87
CA SER A 53 21.50 -8.66 -15.12
C SER A 53 20.89 -8.86 -13.74
N CYS A 54 20.09 -7.90 -13.27
CA CYS A 54 19.46 -7.92 -11.96
C CYS A 54 18.25 -8.87 -11.93
N SER A 55 17.99 -9.47 -10.77
CA SER A 55 16.72 -10.12 -10.50
C SER A 55 15.76 -9.12 -9.86
N ALA A 56 14.53 -9.04 -10.37
CA ALA A 56 13.54 -8.12 -9.86
C ALA A 56 13.04 -8.60 -8.50
N THR A 57 12.77 -7.66 -7.61
CA THR A 57 12.02 -7.89 -6.39
C THR A 57 10.58 -7.44 -6.61
N ILE A 58 9.61 -8.34 -6.42
CA ILE A 58 8.19 -7.98 -6.53
C ILE A 58 7.82 -7.03 -5.37
N VAL A 59 7.28 -5.86 -5.70
CA VAL A 59 6.84 -4.83 -4.75
C VAL A 59 5.50 -4.21 -5.16
N ALA A 60 4.83 -3.57 -4.20
CA ALA A 60 3.68 -2.71 -4.46
C ALA A 60 4.11 -1.23 -4.60
N ILE A 61 3.26 -0.38 -5.18
CA ILE A 61 3.51 1.07 -5.25
C ILE A 61 3.73 1.66 -3.85
N SER A 62 2.90 1.24 -2.89
CA SER A 62 3.03 1.62 -1.48
C SER A 62 4.39 1.26 -0.86
N THR A 63 5.09 0.24 -1.37
CA THR A 63 6.44 -0.11 -0.91
C THR A 63 7.49 0.87 -1.44
N VAL A 64 7.32 1.38 -2.66
CA VAL A 64 8.21 2.39 -3.26
C VAL A 64 8.02 3.76 -2.62
N LEU A 65 6.77 4.20 -2.47
CA LEU A 65 6.43 5.49 -1.84
C LEU A 65 6.64 5.48 -0.32
N GLY A 66 6.63 4.31 0.31
CA GLY A 66 6.82 4.14 1.74
C GLY A 66 5.72 4.82 2.56
N SER A 67 6.09 5.43 3.69
CA SER A 67 5.13 6.04 4.62
C SER A 67 4.37 7.24 4.05
N ALA A 68 4.80 7.79 2.91
CA ALA A 68 4.14 8.91 2.27
C ALA A 68 2.96 8.50 1.39
N TYR A 69 2.83 7.21 1.03
CA TYR A 69 1.73 6.74 0.21
C TYR A 69 0.36 7.19 0.78
N PRO A 70 -0.54 7.75 -0.04
CA PRO A 70 -0.52 7.80 -1.51
C PRO A 70 0.13 9.05 -2.12
N SER A 71 0.83 9.87 -1.32
CA SER A 71 1.57 11.05 -1.76
C SER A 71 3.03 10.72 -2.12
N GLN A 72 3.68 11.62 -2.88
CA GLN A 72 5.11 11.55 -3.16
C GLN A 72 5.90 12.15 -1.99
N SER A 73 6.94 11.46 -1.55
CA SER A 73 7.98 12.02 -0.68
C SER A 73 9.21 11.14 -0.74
N LEU A 74 10.39 11.75 -0.77
CA LEU A 74 11.64 11.02 -0.59
C LEU A 74 11.71 10.38 0.80
N GLN A 75 11.24 11.10 1.83
CA GLN A 75 11.38 10.65 3.21
C GLN A 75 10.42 9.50 3.53
N GLY A 76 10.98 8.45 4.15
CA GLY A 76 10.21 7.30 4.61
C GLY A 76 10.03 6.20 3.56
N SER A 77 10.57 6.38 2.36
CA SER A 77 10.77 5.28 1.41
C SER A 77 11.92 4.38 1.85
N ARG A 78 11.79 3.08 1.63
CA ARG A 78 12.89 2.12 1.82
C ARG A 78 14.05 2.31 0.85
N TYR A 79 13.81 3.01 -0.26
CA TYR A 79 14.80 3.29 -1.31
C TYR A 79 15.51 4.63 -1.10
N GLN A 80 15.14 5.39 -0.07
CA GLN A 80 15.83 6.62 0.31
C GLN A 80 17.30 6.33 0.62
N ILE A 81 18.22 7.04 -0.03
CA ILE A 81 19.66 6.96 0.27
C ILE A 81 20.05 8.05 1.26
N ASN A 82 19.60 9.28 1.03
CA ASN A 82 19.93 10.44 1.86
C ASN A 82 18.80 11.49 1.83
N GLY A 83 19.09 12.73 2.19
CA GLY A 83 18.11 13.82 2.26
C GLY A 83 17.61 14.33 0.90
N SER A 84 18.27 13.98 -0.21
CA SER A 84 17.98 14.49 -1.55
C SER A 84 18.00 13.43 -2.67
N ALA A 85 18.34 12.18 -2.36
CA ALA A 85 18.43 11.10 -3.34
C ALA A 85 17.87 9.77 -2.80
N GLY A 86 17.36 8.97 -3.72
CA GLY A 86 16.86 7.62 -3.49
C GLY A 86 16.85 6.81 -4.79
N GLY A 87 16.85 5.48 -4.66
CA GLY A 87 16.94 4.59 -5.82
C GLY A 87 18.32 4.59 -6.49
N VAL A 88 18.39 4.24 -7.78
CA VAL A 88 19.65 4.21 -8.52
C VAL A 88 20.30 5.61 -8.59
N PRO A 89 21.64 5.71 -8.59
CA PRO A 89 22.32 7.02 -8.52
C PRO A 89 22.26 7.83 -9.81
N TYR A 90 21.99 7.19 -10.95
CA TYR A 90 22.00 7.84 -12.27
C TYR A 90 20.83 7.32 -13.09
N LYS A 91 19.83 8.17 -13.38
CA LYS A 91 18.61 7.77 -14.10
C LYS A 91 18.89 7.18 -15.49
N ARG A 92 19.87 7.74 -16.20
CA ARG A 92 20.28 7.35 -17.57
C ARG A 92 21.26 6.18 -17.66
N ALA A 93 21.69 5.58 -16.55
CA ALA A 93 22.73 4.55 -16.63
C ALA A 93 22.28 3.32 -17.45
N LEU A 94 23.10 2.89 -18.41
CA LEU A 94 22.91 1.63 -19.15
C LEU A 94 23.26 0.38 -18.33
N SER A 95 23.84 0.56 -17.14
CA SER A 95 24.14 -0.52 -16.21
C SER A 95 23.93 -0.04 -14.76
N PRO A 96 22.67 0.20 -14.35
CA PRO A 96 22.38 0.61 -12.97
C PRO A 96 22.75 -0.52 -11.99
N PRO A 97 23.17 -0.18 -10.75
CA PRO A 97 23.51 -1.19 -9.76
C PRO A 97 22.26 -1.96 -9.33
N CYS A 98 22.35 -3.28 -9.15
CA CYS A 98 21.21 -4.11 -8.71
C CYS A 98 20.81 -3.94 -7.25
N SER A 99 21.67 -3.31 -6.44
CA SER A 99 21.40 -3.07 -5.03
C SER A 99 22.10 -1.81 -4.55
N LEU A 100 21.53 -1.18 -3.52
CA LEU A 100 22.11 -0.03 -2.82
C LEU A 100 21.98 -0.20 -1.31
N ALA A 101 22.77 0.57 -0.55
CA ALA A 101 22.55 0.76 0.87
C ALA A 101 21.63 1.98 1.08
N ASN A 102 20.49 1.78 1.73
CA ASN A 102 19.57 2.87 2.03
C ASN A 102 20.04 3.70 3.24
N VAL A 103 19.29 4.75 3.58
CA VAL A 103 19.59 5.68 4.67
C VAL A 103 19.72 4.99 6.05
N ASN A 104 19.14 3.80 6.20
CA ASN A 104 19.21 2.98 7.41
C ASN A 104 20.35 1.94 7.36
N GLY A 105 21.21 1.99 6.34
CA GLY A 105 22.31 1.03 6.13
C GLY A 105 21.86 -0.34 5.64
N GLN A 106 20.60 -0.49 5.19
CA GLN A 106 20.08 -1.77 4.70
C GLN A 106 20.35 -1.92 3.20
N THR A 107 20.84 -3.09 2.78
CA THR A 107 20.92 -3.44 1.36
C THR A 107 19.53 -3.72 0.81
N VAL A 108 19.12 -2.96 -0.21
CA VAL A 108 17.84 -3.14 -0.93
C VAL A 108 18.11 -3.36 -2.41
N SER A 109 17.31 -4.23 -3.04
CA SER A 109 17.31 -4.38 -4.51
C SER A 109 16.78 -3.09 -5.13
N THR A 110 17.45 -2.57 -6.14
CA THR A 110 17.01 -1.39 -6.90
C THR A 110 16.10 -1.77 -8.06
N PHE A 111 16.21 -3.01 -8.54
CA PHE A 111 15.43 -3.55 -9.64
C PHE A 111 14.17 -4.22 -9.08
N VAL A 112 13.01 -3.76 -9.55
CA VAL A 112 11.71 -4.15 -9.01
C VAL A 112 10.76 -4.59 -10.10
N GLU A 113 9.83 -5.45 -9.71
CA GLU A 113 8.63 -5.79 -10.47
C GLU A 113 7.42 -5.22 -9.72
N VAL A 114 6.48 -4.62 -10.45
CA VAL A 114 5.23 -4.11 -9.87
C VAL A 114 4.08 -4.62 -10.72
N ASP A 115 3.21 -5.40 -10.09
CA ASP A 115 2.15 -6.12 -10.78
C ASP A 115 0.82 -5.40 -10.78
N ASN A 116 -0.01 -5.76 -11.76
CA ASN A 116 -1.43 -5.46 -11.77
C ASN A 116 -1.72 -3.95 -11.72
N LEU A 117 -1.01 -3.19 -12.56
CA LEU A 117 -1.10 -1.75 -12.67
C LEU A 117 -2.04 -1.31 -13.79
N THR A 118 -2.55 -0.09 -13.66
CA THR A 118 -3.27 0.63 -14.71
C THR A 118 -2.39 1.78 -15.20
N LEU A 119 -2.22 1.90 -16.52
CA LEU A 119 -1.53 3.00 -17.18
C LEU A 119 -2.51 4.18 -17.39
N GLN A 120 -2.11 5.41 -17.03
CA GLN A 120 -3.00 6.58 -17.05
C GLN A 120 -2.70 7.56 -18.19
N ASN A 121 -1.45 7.97 -18.34
CA ASN A 121 -0.90 8.75 -19.44
C ASN A 121 0.35 8.04 -19.98
N TYR A 122 0.61 8.14 -21.28
CA TYR A 122 1.85 7.68 -21.87
C TYR A 122 2.13 8.43 -23.18
N PHE A 123 3.25 9.13 -23.27
CA PHE A 123 3.59 9.97 -24.41
C PHE A 123 5.09 10.17 -24.54
N TYR A 124 5.51 10.71 -25.68
CA TYR A 124 6.88 11.17 -25.89
C TYR A 124 7.11 12.49 -25.17
N GLU A 125 8.05 12.55 -24.24
CA GLU A 125 8.37 13.76 -23.49
C GLU A 125 9.27 14.68 -24.31
N THR A 126 8.64 15.54 -25.10
CA THR A 126 9.36 16.48 -26.00
C THR A 126 10.28 17.47 -25.29
N ARG A 127 10.20 17.59 -23.96
CA ARG A 127 11.10 18.43 -23.15
C ARG A 127 12.32 17.68 -22.63
N ASP A 128 12.31 16.35 -22.63
CA ASP A 128 13.47 15.52 -22.25
C ASP A 128 13.99 14.78 -23.49
N CYS A 129 14.74 15.51 -24.31
CA CYS A 129 15.36 15.00 -25.53
C CYS A 129 16.85 15.32 -25.58
N SER A 130 17.62 14.44 -26.20
CA SER A 130 19.05 14.59 -26.46
C SER A 130 19.43 14.04 -27.83
N ALA A 131 20.57 14.50 -28.36
CA ALA A 131 21.23 13.89 -29.51
C ALA A 131 22.47 13.10 -29.11
N ASP A 132 22.78 13.03 -27.82
CA ASP A 132 23.98 12.40 -27.26
C ASP A 132 23.63 11.55 -26.03
N TYR A 133 24.39 10.48 -25.86
CA TYR A 133 24.41 9.68 -24.63
C TYR A 133 24.74 10.55 -23.44
N TRP A 134 24.19 10.24 -22.27
CA TRP A 134 24.63 10.83 -21.02
C TRP A 134 26.13 10.55 -20.79
N PRO A 135 26.89 11.45 -20.13
CA PRO A 135 28.33 11.23 -19.90
C PRO A 135 28.67 9.90 -19.24
N ILE A 136 27.79 9.35 -18.39
CA ILE A 136 27.99 8.04 -17.76
C ILE A 136 28.04 6.87 -18.77
N ASN A 137 27.42 7.07 -19.94
CA ASN A 137 27.38 6.11 -21.04
C ASN A 137 28.39 6.45 -22.14
N GLY A 138 29.32 7.38 -21.88
CA GLY A 138 30.40 7.76 -22.78
C GLY A 138 30.19 9.05 -23.55
N GLY A 139 29.02 9.69 -23.47
CA GLY A 139 28.80 11.04 -24.02
C GLY A 139 28.81 11.15 -25.55
N GLY A 140 28.77 10.03 -26.28
CA GLY A 140 28.83 10.02 -27.75
C GLY A 140 27.49 10.33 -28.42
N PRO A 141 27.49 10.65 -29.73
CA PRO A 141 26.27 10.98 -30.46
C PRO A 141 25.37 9.76 -30.69
N PHE A 142 24.06 9.99 -30.69
CA PHE A 142 23.03 9.04 -31.10
C PHE A 142 22.93 8.91 -32.62
N GLY A 143 23.18 10.02 -33.34
CA GLY A 143 22.92 10.15 -34.77
C GLY A 143 21.55 10.77 -35.11
N GLU A 144 20.65 10.86 -34.14
CA GLU A 144 19.36 11.55 -34.23
C GLU A 144 18.92 12.08 -32.85
N THR A 145 17.96 13.02 -32.81
CA THR A 145 17.37 13.47 -31.56
C THR A 145 16.36 12.42 -31.06
N MET A 146 16.58 11.93 -29.85
CA MET A 146 15.70 10.99 -29.17
C MET A 146 15.18 11.60 -27.87
N CYS A 147 13.93 11.29 -27.53
CA CYS A 147 13.27 11.78 -26.32
C CYS A 147 12.81 10.59 -25.47
N ASP A 148 12.72 10.81 -24.17
CA ASP A 148 12.12 9.83 -23.25
C ASP A 148 10.65 9.56 -23.62
N SER A 149 10.18 8.36 -23.34
CA SER A 149 8.75 8.04 -23.36
C SER A 149 8.30 7.86 -21.92
N THR A 150 7.31 8.66 -21.51
CA THR A 150 6.95 8.81 -20.10
C THR A 150 5.47 8.55 -19.84
N GLY A 151 5.13 8.16 -18.62
CA GLY A 151 3.77 7.96 -18.16
C GLY A 151 3.66 7.72 -16.65
N ASP A 152 2.44 7.56 -16.18
CA ASP A 152 2.10 7.30 -14.78
C ASP A 152 1.34 5.97 -14.67
N VAL A 153 1.73 5.19 -13.67
CA VAL A 153 1.07 3.93 -13.32
C VAL A 153 0.45 3.98 -11.93
N TYR A 154 -0.72 3.37 -11.81
CA TYR A 154 -1.49 3.30 -10.58
C TYR A 154 -1.81 1.85 -10.23
N GLU A 155 -1.90 1.52 -8.95
CA GLU A 155 -2.63 0.32 -8.52
C GLU A 155 -4.08 0.45 -8.99
N SER A 156 -4.73 -0.60 -9.53
CA SER A 156 -6.05 -0.31 -10.09
C SER A 156 -7.10 0.02 -9.07
N ALA A 157 -8.12 0.68 -9.60
CA ALA A 157 -9.21 1.25 -8.85
C ALA A 157 -8.70 2.26 -7.81
N SER A 158 -7.42 2.65 -7.88
CA SER A 158 -6.89 3.81 -7.21
C SER A 158 -6.97 5.03 -8.12
N SER A 159 -7.10 6.20 -7.50
CA SER A 159 -6.94 7.52 -8.13
C SER A 159 -5.78 8.31 -7.52
N SER A 160 -4.98 7.68 -6.66
CA SER A 160 -3.90 8.29 -5.89
C SER A 160 -2.77 7.31 -5.65
N GLY A 161 -1.54 7.78 -5.41
CA GLY A 161 -0.39 6.90 -5.28
C GLY A 161 -0.01 6.32 -6.63
N PHE A 162 0.84 7.05 -7.34
CA PHE A 162 1.35 6.67 -8.64
C PHE A 162 2.87 6.48 -8.56
N ILE A 163 3.40 5.76 -9.54
CA ILE A 163 4.83 5.83 -9.88
C ILE A 163 4.92 6.39 -11.29
N HIS A 164 5.84 7.32 -11.49
CA HIS A 164 6.17 7.81 -12.82
C HIS A 164 7.10 6.82 -13.51
N VAL A 165 6.96 6.60 -14.81
CA VAL A 165 7.73 5.59 -15.55
C VAL A 165 8.32 6.21 -16.79
N GLU A 166 9.61 5.99 -17.04
CA GLU A 166 10.30 6.55 -18.20
C GLU A 166 11.09 5.47 -18.93
N ILE A 167 10.77 5.25 -20.21
CA ILE A 167 11.68 4.56 -21.12
C ILE A 167 12.72 5.57 -21.59
N ASP A 168 13.92 5.40 -21.06
CA ASP A 168 15.06 6.27 -21.23
C ASP A 168 15.61 6.28 -22.68
N GLN A 169 15.95 7.45 -23.17
CA GLN A 169 16.52 7.70 -24.49
C GLN A 169 17.83 6.94 -24.73
N ASP A 170 18.73 6.85 -23.74
CA ASP A 170 19.99 6.13 -23.91
C ASP A 170 19.71 4.62 -24.03
N TRP A 171 18.72 4.10 -23.28
CA TRP A 171 18.25 2.72 -23.39
C TRP A 171 17.62 2.40 -24.74
N MET A 172 16.88 3.35 -25.32
CA MET A 172 16.32 3.20 -26.67
C MET A 172 17.42 3.19 -27.73
N VAL A 173 18.34 4.16 -27.71
CA VAL A 173 19.42 4.24 -28.70
C VAL A 173 20.37 3.05 -28.59
N LYS A 174 20.61 2.54 -27.37
CA LYS A 174 21.40 1.33 -27.16
C LYS A 174 20.72 0.06 -27.67
N GLY A 175 19.40 0.10 -27.91
CA GLY A 175 18.60 -1.05 -28.33
C GLY A 175 18.15 -1.96 -27.18
N TYR A 176 18.31 -1.53 -25.93
CA TYR A 176 17.80 -2.26 -24.76
C TYR A 176 16.28 -2.09 -24.64
N CYS A 177 15.78 -0.93 -25.04
CA CYS A 177 14.36 -0.59 -25.18
C CYS A 177 14.07 0.05 -26.54
N GLY A 178 12.82 0.46 -26.75
CA GLY A 178 12.38 1.19 -27.93
C GLY A 178 11.64 0.32 -28.96
N PRO A 179 11.36 0.86 -30.16
CA PRO A 179 10.44 0.24 -31.12
C PRO A 179 10.79 -1.16 -31.60
N ALA A 180 12.07 -1.55 -31.51
CA ALA A 180 12.56 -2.87 -31.90
C ALA A 180 12.69 -3.86 -30.72
N SER A 181 12.56 -3.40 -29.48
CA SER A 181 12.58 -4.26 -28.30
C SER A 181 11.27 -5.04 -28.20
N ASN A 182 11.33 -6.26 -27.67
CA ASN A 182 10.13 -7.03 -27.30
C ASN A 182 9.75 -6.85 -25.82
N ASN A 183 10.65 -6.30 -25.01
CA ASN A 183 10.47 -6.23 -23.56
C ASN A 183 9.92 -4.87 -23.13
N CYS A 184 10.41 -3.79 -23.72
CA CYS A 184 10.06 -2.40 -23.39
C CYS A 184 9.88 -1.58 -24.68
N ASN A 185 8.87 -1.95 -25.44
CA ASN A 185 8.54 -1.28 -26.70
C ASN A 185 7.61 -0.10 -26.46
N ASN A 186 8.14 1.11 -26.64
CA ASN A 186 7.43 2.36 -26.42
C ASN A 186 6.26 2.59 -27.39
N ASN A 187 6.30 2.04 -28.60
CA ASN A 187 5.18 2.13 -29.55
C ASN A 187 3.99 1.28 -29.12
N THR A 188 4.25 0.07 -28.62
CA THR A 188 3.18 -0.85 -28.23
C THR A 188 2.55 -0.52 -26.88
N ILE A 189 3.33 -0.05 -25.91
CA ILE A 189 2.76 0.36 -24.62
C ILE A 189 1.86 1.59 -24.76
N ALA A 190 2.17 2.49 -25.70
CA ALA A 190 1.32 3.64 -26.05
C ALA A 190 -0.06 3.23 -26.60
N GLN A 191 -0.24 1.97 -26.98
CA GLN A 191 -1.51 1.41 -27.45
C GLN A 191 -2.31 0.74 -26.32
N VAL A 192 -1.75 0.60 -25.12
CA VAL A 192 -2.46 0.05 -23.96
C VAL A 192 -3.63 0.99 -23.61
N PRO A 193 -4.88 0.49 -23.52
CA PRO A 193 -6.02 1.33 -23.15
C PRO A 193 -5.82 2.03 -21.81
N MET A 194 -5.94 3.35 -21.83
CA MET A 194 -5.76 4.22 -20.66
C MET A 194 -7.15 4.63 -20.15
N PRO A 195 -7.72 3.93 -19.16
CA PRO A 195 -9.14 4.08 -18.79
C PRO A 195 -9.43 5.35 -17.98
N CYS A 196 -8.42 6.06 -17.50
CA CYS A 196 -8.60 7.06 -16.46
C CYS A 196 -8.09 8.45 -16.82
N THR A 197 -8.86 9.42 -16.37
CA THR A 197 -8.49 10.82 -16.20
C THR A 197 -8.81 11.17 -14.75
N ILE A 198 -7.94 11.92 -14.05
CA ILE A 198 -8.29 12.41 -12.70
C ILE A 198 -9.57 13.27 -12.85
N PRO A 199 -10.72 12.95 -12.21
CA PRO A 199 -10.88 12.26 -10.92
C PRO A 199 -11.45 10.82 -10.94
N ILE A 200 -11.51 10.16 -12.09
CA ILE A 200 -12.05 8.80 -12.23
C ILE A 200 -11.00 7.80 -11.77
N PRO A 201 -11.30 6.88 -10.82
CA PRO A 201 -10.38 5.83 -10.42
C PRO A 201 -9.87 5.04 -11.63
N CYS A 202 -8.58 4.71 -11.63
CA CYS A 202 -7.92 3.94 -12.68
C CYS A 202 -8.34 2.47 -12.64
N ALA A 203 -9.61 2.22 -13.01
CA ALA A 203 -10.19 0.91 -13.17
C ALA A 203 -10.21 0.54 -14.66
N SER A 204 -9.29 -0.33 -15.07
CA SER A 204 -9.33 -1.03 -16.35
C SER A 204 -9.35 -2.54 -16.12
N ASN A 205 -10.01 -3.25 -17.02
CA ASN A 205 -9.86 -4.69 -17.18
C ASN A 205 -8.54 -5.06 -17.86
N VAL A 206 -7.88 -4.10 -18.51
CA VAL A 206 -6.51 -4.20 -19.02
C VAL A 206 -5.54 -3.74 -17.95
N ARG A 207 -4.56 -4.59 -17.66
CA ARG A 207 -3.60 -4.39 -16.60
C ARG A 207 -2.22 -4.71 -17.12
N ILE A 208 -1.22 -4.05 -16.56
CA ILE A 208 0.17 -4.29 -16.91
C ILE A 208 0.97 -4.69 -15.68
N ASN A 209 1.97 -5.52 -15.89
CA ASN A 209 3.07 -5.70 -14.96
C ASN A 209 4.29 -4.97 -15.53
N ILE A 210 5.13 -4.40 -14.68
CA ILE A 210 6.32 -3.65 -15.09
C ILE A 210 7.55 -4.10 -14.35
N GLN A 211 8.71 -3.98 -15.00
CA GLN A 211 10.02 -4.09 -14.36
C GLN A 211 10.90 -2.89 -14.68
N GLY A 212 11.65 -2.43 -13.69
CA GLY A 212 12.65 -1.40 -13.88
C GLY A 212 13.36 -1.01 -12.60
N PHE A 213 14.12 0.07 -12.67
CA PHE A 213 14.91 0.54 -11.54
C PHE A 213 14.20 1.66 -10.80
N VAL A 214 14.12 1.55 -9.47
CA VAL A 214 13.58 2.62 -8.64
C VAL A 214 14.54 3.80 -8.68
N TYR A 215 14.00 5.00 -8.90
CA TYR A 215 14.72 6.28 -8.91
C TYR A 215 13.88 7.35 -8.19
N TRP A 216 14.53 8.29 -7.52
CA TRP A 216 13.89 9.50 -7.02
C TRP A 216 14.25 10.67 -7.94
N ASP A 217 13.24 11.22 -8.61
CA ASP A 217 13.45 12.44 -9.39
C ASP A 217 13.50 13.66 -8.45
N PRO A 218 14.55 14.50 -8.55
CA PRO A 218 14.66 15.75 -7.82
C PRO A 218 13.48 16.72 -7.98
N GLU A 219 12.65 16.58 -9.02
CA GLU A 219 11.40 17.31 -9.24
C GLU A 219 10.27 16.90 -8.27
N GLY A 220 10.48 15.84 -7.48
CA GLY A 220 9.66 15.54 -6.30
C GLY A 220 8.80 14.28 -6.41
N GLN A 221 9.22 13.29 -7.20
CA GLN A 221 8.45 12.07 -7.42
C GLN A 221 9.31 10.80 -7.49
N TRP A 222 8.72 9.67 -7.10
CA TRP A 222 9.30 8.36 -7.33
C TRP A 222 9.04 7.86 -8.74
N GLU A 223 10.06 7.25 -9.30
CA GLU A 223 10.08 6.75 -10.67
C GLU A 223 10.53 5.30 -10.76
N ILE A 224 10.04 4.62 -11.80
CA ILE A 224 10.76 3.51 -12.41
C ILE A 224 11.54 4.08 -13.61
N HIS A 225 12.82 4.38 -13.40
CA HIS A 225 13.74 4.91 -14.40
C HIS A 225 15.12 4.24 -14.29
N PRO A 226 15.56 3.49 -15.31
CA PRO A 226 14.84 3.21 -16.56
C PRO A 226 13.69 2.21 -16.34
N PHE A 227 12.61 2.40 -17.09
CA PHE A 227 11.52 1.45 -17.28
C PHE A 227 11.94 0.41 -18.33
N THR A 228 12.28 -0.79 -17.87
CA THR A 228 13.06 -1.76 -18.66
C THR A 228 12.25 -2.89 -19.29
N ALA A 229 11.04 -3.16 -18.80
CA ALA A 229 10.16 -4.16 -19.41
C ALA A 229 8.72 -4.02 -18.91
N TRP A 230 7.76 -4.43 -19.73
CA TRP A 230 6.34 -4.52 -19.36
C TRP A 230 5.65 -5.68 -20.07
N GLU A 231 4.55 -6.15 -19.50
CA GLU A 231 3.65 -7.12 -20.12
C GLU A 231 2.19 -6.85 -19.74
N LEU A 232 1.24 -7.41 -20.50
CA LEU A 232 -0.15 -7.45 -20.07
C LEU A 232 -0.30 -8.46 -18.93
N ALA A 233 -0.89 -8.04 -17.82
CA ALA A 233 -1.22 -8.95 -16.74
C ALA A 233 -2.33 -9.90 -17.20
N THR A 234 -2.03 -11.19 -17.28
CA THR A 234 -3.05 -12.20 -17.55
C THR A 234 -3.96 -12.33 -16.33
N GLY A 235 -5.27 -12.24 -16.53
CA GLY A 235 -6.25 -12.32 -15.44
C GLY A 235 -6.20 -13.64 -14.69
N GLY A 236 -5.48 -13.68 -13.57
CA GLY A 236 -5.49 -14.77 -12.59
C GLY A 236 -4.11 -15.36 -12.27
N SER A 237 -3.70 -15.16 -11.01
CA SER A 237 -2.67 -15.88 -10.22
C SER A 237 -1.17 -15.69 -10.52
N ASN A 238 -0.46 -15.31 -9.45
CA ASN A 238 0.97 -15.43 -9.19
C ASN A 238 1.70 -16.51 -10.00
N GLY A 239 2.86 -16.13 -10.55
CA GLY A 239 4.04 -16.97 -10.58
C GLY A 239 4.16 -17.94 -11.75
N GLY A 240 4.80 -17.45 -12.82
CA GLY A 240 5.69 -18.22 -13.70
C GLY A 240 5.06 -19.27 -14.62
N SER A 241 5.24 -19.09 -15.93
CA SER A 241 6.13 -19.97 -16.72
C SER A 241 6.09 -19.65 -18.21
N ASN A 242 7.24 -19.92 -18.83
CA ASN A 242 7.56 -19.93 -20.25
C ASN A 242 6.50 -20.54 -21.19
N GLY A 243 6.55 -20.07 -22.44
CA GLY A 243 5.68 -20.46 -23.54
C GLY A 243 5.74 -21.92 -24.02
N GLY A 244 4.75 -22.25 -24.85
CA GLY A 244 4.62 -23.51 -25.57
C GLY A 244 3.25 -23.61 -26.25
N SER A 245 3.25 -23.87 -27.56
CA SER A 245 2.07 -23.98 -28.42
C SER A 245 1.31 -25.31 -28.28
N GLY A 246 -0.01 -25.26 -28.48
CA GLY A 246 -0.79 -26.32 -29.15
C GLY A 246 -1.59 -27.31 -28.28
N GLY A 247 -2.86 -27.53 -28.66
CA GLY A 247 -3.56 -28.81 -28.44
C GLY A 247 -4.91 -28.76 -27.70
N SER A 248 -5.99 -29.07 -28.41
CA SER A 248 -7.37 -29.21 -27.89
C SER A 248 -7.61 -30.45 -27.01
N ASN A 249 -8.73 -30.36 -26.26
CA ASN A 249 -9.70 -31.38 -25.84
C ASN A 249 -9.76 -31.81 -24.35
N ASN A 250 -10.88 -31.42 -23.74
CA ASN A 250 -11.86 -32.18 -22.93
C ASN A 250 -11.37 -33.28 -21.97
N GLY A 251 -11.67 -33.13 -20.67
CA GLY A 251 -11.56 -34.18 -19.67
C GLY A 251 -11.95 -33.73 -18.27
N SER A 252 -13.06 -34.27 -17.76
CA SER A 252 -13.57 -34.08 -16.39
C SER A 252 -12.65 -34.64 -15.31
N GLY A 253 -12.73 -34.03 -14.11
CA GLY A 253 -12.63 -34.76 -12.84
C GLY A 253 -11.55 -34.28 -11.88
N GLY A 254 -11.97 -33.85 -10.69
CA GLY A 254 -11.08 -33.76 -9.53
C GLY A 254 -11.41 -32.66 -8.54
N SER A 255 -12.39 -32.91 -7.66
CA SER A 255 -12.56 -32.15 -6.41
C SER A 255 -11.31 -32.24 -5.55
N ASN A 256 -11.00 -31.20 -4.75
CA ASN A 256 -10.75 -31.28 -3.30
C ASN A 256 -10.44 -29.91 -2.69
N GLY A 257 -11.19 -29.55 -1.63
CA GLY A 257 -10.70 -28.67 -0.56
C GLY A 257 -11.19 -27.22 -0.53
N ALA A 258 -12.51 -26.98 -0.44
CA ALA A 258 -13.02 -25.68 -0.01
C ALA A 258 -12.66 -25.44 1.47
N CYS A 259 -11.76 -24.50 1.76
CA CYS A 259 -11.49 -24.04 3.11
C CYS A 259 -12.52 -22.99 3.52
N SER A 260 -13.66 -23.42 4.08
CA SER A 260 -14.78 -22.55 4.48
C SER A 260 -14.50 -21.60 5.67
N PHE A 261 -13.26 -21.44 6.13
CA PHE A 261 -12.88 -20.46 7.17
C PHE A 261 -11.71 -19.53 6.81
N CYS A 262 -11.23 -19.51 5.56
CA CYS A 262 -10.21 -18.55 5.12
C CYS A 262 -10.78 -17.21 4.62
N LEU A 263 -11.89 -16.74 5.20
CA LEU A 263 -12.28 -15.34 5.07
C LEU A 263 -11.35 -14.50 5.95
N GLY A 264 -10.15 -14.22 5.43
CA GLY A 264 -9.34 -13.13 5.92
C GLY A 264 -10.15 -11.85 5.78
N LEU A 265 -10.59 -11.28 6.90
CA LEU A 265 -11.08 -9.91 6.92
C LEU A 265 -9.95 -9.04 6.33
N PRO A 266 -10.25 -8.15 5.36
CA PRO A 266 -9.23 -7.27 4.82
C PRO A 266 -8.60 -6.48 5.99
N PRO A 267 -7.29 -6.21 5.96
CA PRO A 267 -6.64 -5.41 6.99
C PRO A 267 -7.35 -4.06 7.05
N LEU A 268 -8.16 -3.87 8.10
CA LEU A 268 -8.89 -2.63 8.30
C LEU A 268 -7.86 -1.53 8.58
N SER A 269 -7.88 -0.49 7.75
CA SER A 269 -7.03 0.69 7.88
C SER A 269 -7.02 1.22 9.33
N PHE A 270 -5.89 1.78 9.77
CA PHE A 270 -5.74 2.41 11.09
C PHE A 270 -6.88 3.39 11.41
N SER A 271 -7.42 4.07 10.39
CA SER A 271 -8.58 4.96 10.51
C SER A 271 -9.86 4.25 10.98
N PHE A 272 -10.06 2.99 10.58
CA PHE A 272 -11.21 2.19 10.99
C PHE A 272 -11.08 1.73 12.45
N TRP A 273 -9.87 1.43 12.91
CA TRP A 273 -9.59 1.16 14.32
C TRP A 273 -9.83 2.37 15.21
N LEU A 274 -9.46 3.57 14.76
CA LEU A 274 -9.77 4.82 15.47
C LEU A 274 -11.29 5.07 15.55
N LEU A 275 -12.06 4.73 14.51
CA LEU A 275 -13.52 4.82 14.53
C LEU A 275 -14.15 3.85 15.54
N ILE A 276 -13.67 2.60 15.62
CA ILE A 276 -14.16 1.62 16.59
C ILE A 276 -13.85 2.06 18.03
N LEU A 277 -12.61 2.51 18.29
CA LEU A 277 -12.20 2.97 19.61
C LEU A 277 -12.93 4.26 20.01
N GLY A 278 -13.01 5.24 19.10
CA GLY A 278 -13.73 6.50 19.32
C GLY A 278 -15.23 6.28 19.55
N GLY A 279 -15.85 5.41 18.75
CA GLY A 279 -17.27 5.03 18.91
C GLY A 279 -17.55 4.34 20.23
N SER A 280 -16.65 3.45 20.67
CA SER A 280 -16.79 2.73 21.95
C SER A 280 -16.68 3.68 23.15
N VAL A 281 -15.74 4.61 23.13
CA VAL A 281 -15.58 5.63 24.18
C VAL A 281 -16.78 6.59 24.21
N GLY A 282 -17.27 7.00 23.05
CA GLY A 282 -18.46 7.86 22.94
C GLY A 282 -19.74 7.19 23.49
N LEU A 283 -19.91 5.89 23.25
CA LEU A 283 -21.04 5.12 23.76
C LEU A 283 -20.98 4.96 25.29
N LEU A 284 -19.81 4.67 25.85
CA LEU A 284 -19.64 4.55 27.30
C LEU A 284 -19.86 5.90 28.01
N GLY A 285 -19.38 7.00 27.42
CA GLY A 285 -19.60 8.35 27.93
C GLY A 285 -21.09 8.74 27.97
N SER A 286 -21.83 8.45 26.90
CA SER A 286 -23.26 8.74 26.82
C SER A 286 -24.09 7.90 27.79
N LEU A 287 -23.77 6.61 27.96
CA LEU A 287 -24.42 5.75 28.96
C LEU A 287 -24.17 6.25 30.39
N GLY A 288 -22.95 6.72 30.68
CA GLY A 288 -22.62 7.34 31.97
C GLY A 288 -23.48 8.57 32.26
N LEU A 289 -23.65 9.46 31.29
CA LEU A 289 -24.44 10.69 31.43
C LEU A 289 -25.93 10.39 31.66
N VAL A 290 -26.51 9.44 30.92
CA VAL A 290 -27.91 9.01 31.09
C VAL A 290 -28.13 8.45 32.50
N THR A 291 -27.20 7.63 32.97
CA THR A 291 -27.26 7.03 34.32
C THR A 291 -27.17 8.10 35.42
N ALA A 292 -26.34 9.12 35.23
CA ALA A 292 -26.25 10.25 36.16
C ALA A 292 -27.55 11.07 36.20
N ARG A 293 -28.12 11.38 35.04
CA ARG A 293 -29.41 12.10 34.93
C ARG A 293 -30.56 11.30 35.55
N ALA A 294 -30.62 9.99 35.33
CA ALA A 294 -31.62 9.13 35.95
C ALA A 294 -31.52 9.14 37.49
N ARG A 295 -30.29 9.10 38.04
CA ARG A 295 -30.06 9.21 39.49
C ARG A 295 -30.44 10.57 40.04
N ALA A 296 -30.22 11.66 39.31
CA ALA A 296 -30.63 13.00 39.73
C ALA A 296 -32.16 13.14 39.77
N ARG A 297 -32.87 12.64 38.75
CA ARG A 297 -34.33 12.62 38.71
C ARG A 297 -34.94 11.79 39.85
N LEU A 298 -34.35 10.65 40.17
CA LEU A 298 -34.78 9.82 41.29
C LEU A 298 -34.59 10.53 42.64
N ARG A 299 -33.48 11.26 42.84
CA ARG A 299 -33.27 12.05 44.06
C ARG A 299 -34.32 13.14 44.22
N HIS A 300 -34.61 13.89 43.16
CA HIS A 300 -35.66 14.91 43.20
C HIS A 300 -37.05 14.32 43.42
N ALA A 301 -37.38 13.18 42.81
CA ALA A 301 -38.65 12.50 43.05
C ALA A 301 -38.77 12.04 44.51
N LYS A 302 -37.69 11.51 45.09
CA LYS A 302 -37.64 11.09 46.50
C LYS A 302 -37.78 12.28 47.47
N GLU A 303 -37.18 13.43 47.16
CA GLU A 303 -37.34 14.66 47.96
C GLU A 303 -38.77 15.22 47.90
N ARG A 304 -39.43 15.17 46.73
CA ARG A 304 -40.83 15.57 46.60
C ARG A 304 -41.77 14.69 47.41
N LEU A 305 -41.56 13.37 47.37
CA LEU A 305 -42.34 12.42 48.18
C LEU A 305 -42.14 12.66 49.67
N ARG A 306 -40.91 12.90 50.12
CA ARG A 306 -40.60 13.21 51.53
C ARG A 306 -41.24 14.53 52.02
N LYS A 307 -41.43 15.52 51.15
CA LYS A 307 -42.14 16.77 51.48
C LYS A 307 -43.66 16.59 51.55
N ASN A 308 -44.22 15.68 50.74
CA ASN A 308 -45.66 15.40 50.73
C ASN A 308 -46.09 14.43 51.86
N GLU A 309 -45.18 13.62 52.41
CA GLU A 309 -45.42 12.75 53.57
C GLU A 309 -45.35 13.49 54.92
N THR A 310 -45.27 14.83 54.93
CA THR A 310 -45.46 15.64 56.13
C THR A 310 -46.88 16.25 56.20
N PRO A 311 -47.91 15.52 56.67
CA PRO A 311 -49.12 16.13 57.19
C PRO A 311 -48.95 16.43 58.69
N ARG A 312 -49.22 17.70 59.05
CA ARG A 312 -49.73 18.18 60.34
C ARG A 312 -49.21 17.49 61.60
N LEU A 313 -48.06 17.95 62.10
CA LEU A 313 -47.80 17.98 63.54
C LEU A 313 -47.17 19.33 63.83
N ASN A 314 -48.01 20.35 63.98
CA ASN A 314 -47.80 21.58 64.75
C ASN A 314 -49.04 22.47 64.55
N GLY A 315 -49.88 22.57 65.58
CA GLY A 315 -51.05 23.45 65.65
C GLY A 315 -52.37 22.73 65.51
#